data_AF-A0A6I5NPI2-F1
#
_entry.id   AF-A0A6I5NPI2-F1
#
_cell.length_a   1.000
_cell.length_b   1.000
_cell.length_c   1.000
_cell.angle_alpha   90.00
_cell.angle_beta   90.00
_cell.angle_gamma   90.00
#
_symmetry.space_group_name_H-M   'P 1'
#
loop_
_entity.id
_entity.type
_entity.pdbx_description
1 polymer ?
#
loop_
_entity_poly.entity_id
_entity_poly.type
_entity_poly.pdbx_seq_one_letter_code
_entity_poly.pdbx_strand_id
1 'polypeptide(L)'
;MTKKRQVFVSYSHEDVKWLNRLRKFLRPLERDAELLVWSDTDIKPSSNWRADIQTAITDADAAILLISQDFLASDYVASDELPQILSAASERGLRIFPVIVSACFLRNSPLTKFQALNPLSSPLDSLEPAEQNRILTKLAESIDDLLKVAAAGVTDEWLEKFRSQFVPVDGGTAILGDNELYDKLHALQEHEVEIESFRLGQYAVTQSEWIAVMNTQPWLNAKNVRYGSEIPAIYVNWGDAIDFITRINRADSKFRYRLPTESEWEYAARGGCKVAADSRTKFCFGNDLNQLMQHGWYDQNASLRGNNYAHAVGQLSPNQLGLYDMHGNIWEWTVDDFDGLRSLRGGGFNFTAEGACSAFRVVQKPETKSEAAGFRLVQEPRSEQFSRKLRAASSEITKDPKRTAVAETTNISSRLSTSQEAHKVLSGQWKGEYSGFRKGDSYLLNMELRINQAVDDQISGELIFSGSQNSNLTVTGGQSPGPDVFAASADLDEKSNLL
;
A
#
# COMPACT_ATOMS: atom_id res chain seq x y z
N MET A 1 22.96 8.72 11.37
CA MET A 1 23.43 7.77 10.34
C MET A 1 22.37 7.71 9.26
N THR A 2 22.70 8.05 8.02
CA THR A 2 21.80 7.91 6.87
C THR A 2 21.49 6.42 6.66
N LYS A 3 20.20 6.06 6.58
CA LYS A 3 19.76 4.69 6.27
C LYS A 3 20.31 4.33 4.89
N LYS A 4 21.03 3.21 4.77
CA LYS A 4 21.47 2.69 3.46
C LYS A 4 20.25 2.38 2.61
N ARG A 5 20.31 2.69 1.32
CA ARG A 5 19.25 2.32 0.38
C ARG A 5 19.16 0.81 0.28
N GLN A 6 17.97 0.26 0.08
CA GLN A 6 17.80 -1.20 0.02
C GLN A 6 17.11 -1.64 -1.26
N VAL A 7 17.63 -2.69 -1.90
CA VAL A 7 16.96 -3.39 -2.99
C VAL A 7 16.65 -4.81 -2.55
N PHE A 8 15.39 -5.20 -2.67
CA PHE A 8 14.93 -6.56 -2.40
C PHE A 8 15.05 -7.40 -3.67
N VAL A 9 15.60 -8.62 -3.59
CA VAL A 9 15.68 -9.55 -4.71
C VAL A 9 14.83 -10.78 -4.41
N SER A 10 13.75 -10.96 -5.16
CA SER A 10 12.91 -12.17 -5.12
C SER A 10 13.29 -13.09 -6.27
N TYR A 11 13.46 -14.38 -5.98
CA TYR A 11 13.92 -15.40 -6.92
C TYR A 11 13.53 -16.80 -6.42
N SER A 12 13.54 -17.81 -7.29
CA SER A 12 13.46 -19.21 -6.87
C SER A 12 14.82 -19.71 -6.41
N HIS A 13 14.88 -20.60 -5.43
CA HIS A 13 16.12 -21.24 -5.00
C HIS A 13 16.84 -21.98 -6.15
N GLU A 14 16.09 -22.47 -7.14
CA GLU A 14 16.62 -23.09 -8.36
C GLU A 14 17.39 -22.08 -9.25
N ASP A 15 17.12 -20.79 -9.09
CA ASP A 15 17.72 -19.69 -9.85
C ASP A 15 18.87 -18.98 -9.10
N VAL A 16 19.40 -19.55 -8.01
CA VAL A 16 20.47 -18.92 -7.21
C VAL A 16 21.70 -18.53 -8.03
N LYS A 17 21.97 -19.22 -9.16
CA LYS A 17 23.03 -18.86 -10.11
C LYS A 17 22.85 -17.44 -10.66
N TRP A 18 21.61 -17.01 -10.89
CA TRP A 18 21.26 -15.69 -11.42
C TRP A 18 21.37 -14.62 -10.34
N LEU A 19 20.94 -14.91 -9.11
CA LEU A 19 21.19 -14.04 -7.96
C LEU A 19 22.69 -13.76 -7.79
N ASN A 20 23.51 -14.82 -7.79
CA ASN A 20 24.96 -14.70 -7.64
C ASN A 20 25.60 -13.89 -8.78
N ARG A 21 25.08 -14.02 -10.00
CA ARG A 21 25.55 -13.21 -11.13
C ARG A 21 25.15 -11.75 -10.97
N LEU A 22 23.89 -11.47 -10.64
CA LEU A 22 23.36 -10.12 -10.40
C LEU A 22 24.15 -9.39 -9.31
N ARG A 23 24.44 -10.05 -8.17
CA ARG A 23 25.23 -9.47 -7.07
C ARG A 23 26.60 -8.96 -7.54
N LYS A 24 27.22 -9.55 -8.57
CA LYS A 24 28.49 -9.05 -9.14
C LYS A 24 28.34 -7.67 -9.80
N PHE A 25 27.20 -7.39 -10.42
CA PHE A 25 26.91 -6.11 -11.08
C PHE A 25 26.45 -5.04 -10.08
N LEU A 26 25.83 -5.44 -8.96
CA LEU A 26 25.41 -4.50 -7.91
C LEU A 26 26.52 -4.19 -6.89
N ARG A 27 27.55 -5.02 -6.79
CA ARG A 27 28.69 -4.82 -5.87
C ARG A 27 29.34 -3.43 -5.90
N PRO A 28 29.54 -2.78 -7.06
CA PRO A 28 30.04 -1.40 -7.09
C PRO A 28 29.17 -0.44 -6.26
N LEU A 29 27.84 -0.55 -6.39
CA LEU A 29 26.88 0.28 -5.66
C LEU A 29 26.86 -0.03 -4.15
N GLU A 30 27.13 -1.28 -3.76
CA GLU A 30 27.28 -1.65 -2.34
C GLU A 30 28.57 -1.08 -1.70
N ARG A 31 29.66 -1.00 -2.48
CA ARG A 31 30.98 -0.53 -2.02
C ARG A 31 31.00 0.96 -1.76
N ASP A 32 30.27 1.73 -2.56
CA ASP A 32 30.12 3.18 -2.36
C ASP A 32 29.23 3.50 -1.14
N ALA A 33 28.82 2.47 -0.38
CA ALA A 33 28.03 2.51 0.84
C ALA A 33 26.60 3.04 0.69
N GLU A 34 26.14 3.23 -0.55
CA GLU A 34 24.81 3.77 -0.86
C GLU A 34 23.73 2.68 -0.91
N LEU A 35 24.09 1.42 -1.23
CA LEU A 35 23.14 0.33 -1.45
C LEU A 35 23.36 -0.91 -0.54
N LEU A 36 22.25 -1.49 -0.10
CA LEU A 36 22.12 -2.80 0.54
C LEU A 36 21.29 -3.69 -0.39
N VAL A 37 21.87 -4.78 -0.88
CA VAL A 37 21.13 -5.80 -1.65
C VAL A 37 20.69 -6.89 -0.69
N TRP A 38 19.38 -7.13 -0.60
CA TRP A 38 18.79 -8.08 0.33
C TRP A 38 18.08 -9.21 -0.43
N SER A 39 18.34 -10.45 -0.03
CA SER A 39 17.57 -11.65 -0.40
C SER A 39 17.44 -12.60 0.79
N ASP A 40 16.69 -13.69 0.63
CA ASP A 40 16.52 -14.75 1.64
C ASP A 40 17.85 -15.30 2.22
N THR A 41 18.93 -15.30 1.43
CA THR A 41 20.28 -15.67 1.89
C THR A 41 20.84 -14.78 2.99
N ASP A 42 20.26 -13.61 3.23
CA ASP A 42 20.69 -12.65 4.26
C ASP A 42 19.93 -12.83 5.60
N ILE A 43 19.01 -13.80 5.67
CA ILE A 43 18.28 -14.16 6.90
C ILE A 43 19.23 -14.86 7.88
N LYS A 44 19.20 -14.44 9.15
CA LYS A 44 20.08 -15.01 10.17
C LYS A 44 19.56 -16.39 10.62
N PRO A 45 20.45 -17.39 10.82
CA PRO A 45 20.06 -18.69 11.38
C PRO A 45 19.64 -18.51 12.85
N SER A 46 18.36 -18.22 13.09
CA SER A 46 17.63 -18.11 14.39
C SER A 46 16.48 -17.08 14.36
N SER A 47 16.32 -16.30 13.28
CA SER A 47 15.27 -15.28 13.20
C SER A 47 13.98 -15.78 12.56
N ASN A 48 12.86 -15.09 12.83
CA ASN A 48 11.59 -15.35 12.15
C ASN A 48 11.70 -14.87 10.70
N TRP A 49 12.09 -15.80 9.83
CA TRP A 49 12.40 -15.55 8.42
C TRP A 49 11.27 -14.85 7.65
N ARG A 50 9.98 -15.13 7.97
CA ARG A 50 8.83 -14.42 7.36
C ARG A 50 8.76 -12.95 7.75
N ALA A 51 8.97 -12.64 9.02
CA ALA A 51 8.96 -11.26 9.51
C ALA A 51 10.15 -10.46 8.95
N ASP A 52 11.29 -11.11 8.75
CA ASP A 52 12.48 -10.49 8.14
C ASP A 52 12.25 -10.16 6.66
N ILE A 53 11.63 -11.07 5.89
CA ILE A 53 11.26 -10.83 4.48
C ILE A 53 10.29 -9.66 4.38
N GLN A 54 9.25 -9.63 5.22
CA GLN A 54 8.27 -8.54 5.18
C GLN A 54 8.89 -7.20 5.59
N THR A 55 9.79 -7.21 6.57
CA THR A 55 10.58 -6.02 6.93
C THR A 55 11.45 -5.58 5.76
N ALA A 56 12.10 -6.53 5.06
CA ALA A 56 12.94 -6.22 3.93
C ALA A 56 12.16 -5.64 2.73
N ILE A 57 10.97 -6.15 2.44
CA ILE A 57 10.08 -5.57 1.42
C ILE A 57 9.57 -4.18 1.85
N THR A 58 9.29 -3.99 3.14
CA THR A 58 8.84 -2.71 3.72
C THR A 58 9.92 -1.62 3.66
N ASP A 59 11.17 -2.03 3.83
CA ASP A 59 12.34 -1.16 3.84
C ASP A 59 12.98 -0.95 2.47
N ALA A 60 12.61 -1.76 1.47
CA ALA A 60 13.15 -1.67 0.11
C ALA A 60 12.72 -0.40 -0.64
N ASP A 61 13.67 0.19 -1.37
CA ASP A 61 13.49 1.29 -2.32
C ASP A 61 13.12 0.78 -3.73
N ALA A 62 13.45 -0.48 -4.05
CA ALA A 62 13.06 -1.18 -5.27
C ALA A 62 13.10 -2.71 -5.07
N ALA A 63 12.36 -3.44 -5.91
CA ALA A 63 12.38 -4.90 -5.95
C ALA A 63 12.84 -5.40 -7.32
N ILE A 64 13.77 -6.36 -7.34
CA ILE A 64 14.18 -7.10 -8.54
C ILE A 64 13.54 -8.48 -8.48
N LEU A 65 12.83 -8.86 -9.53
CA LEU A 65 12.21 -10.19 -9.64
C LEU A 65 12.96 -11.00 -10.70
N LEU A 66 13.61 -12.09 -10.29
CA LEU A 66 14.27 -13.03 -11.21
C LEU A 66 13.25 -14.10 -11.62
N ILE A 67 12.61 -13.92 -12.78
CA ILE A 67 11.44 -14.68 -13.18
C ILE A 67 11.82 -15.85 -14.08
N SER A 68 11.46 -17.05 -13.63
CA SER A 68 11.58 -18.34 -14.31
C SER A 68 10.28 -19.13 -14.11
N GLN A 69 10.20 -20.35 -14.69
CA GLN A 69 9.08 -21.24 -14.41
C GLN A 69 9.06 -21.68 -12.94
N ASP A 70 10.23 -21.85 -12.30
CA ASP A 70 10.35 -22.24 -10.89
C ASP A 70 9.94 -21.09 -9.96
N PHE A 71 10.24 -19.84 -10.34
CA PHE A 71 9.76 -18.66 -9.61
C PHE A 71 8.22 -18.61 -9.60
N LEU A 72 7.59 -18.85 -10.75
CA LEU A 72 6.13 -18.82 -10.88
C LEU A 72 5.46 -20.03 -10.22
N ALA A 73 6.14 -21.17 -10.14
CA ALA A 73 5.63 -22.40 -9.54
C ALA A 73 5.90 -22.49 -8.02
N SER A 74 6.66 -21.57 -7.45
CA SER A 74 6.95 -21.54 -6.02
C SER A 74 5.72 -21.09 -5.23
N ASP A 75 5.14 -22.01 -4.45
CA ASP A 75 3.99 -21.73 -3.58
C ASP A 75 4.26 -20.52 -2.69
N TYR A 76 5.45 -20.47 -2.07
CA TYR A 76 5.84 -19.38 -1.17
C TYR A 76 5.92 -18.02 -1.88
N VAL A 77 6.49 -17.97 -3.09
CA VAL A 77 6.53 -16.72 -3.87
C VAL A 77 5.11 -16.29 -4.22
N ALA A 78 4.25 -17.23 -4.63
CA ALA A 78 2.89 -16.93 -5.05
C ALA A 78 1.97 -16.50 -3.90
N SER A 79 2.05 -17.15 -2.73
CA SER A 79 1.15 -16.89 -1.59
C SER A 79 1.65 -15.81 -0.63
N ASP A 80 2.96 -15.64 -0.49
CA ASP A 80 3.53 -14.79 0.56
C ASP A 80 4.30 -13.59 0.00
N GLU A 81 5.33 -13.80 -0.84
CA GLU A 81 6.23 -12.70 -1.25
C GLU A 81 5.61 -11.78 -2.31
N LEU A 82 5.14 -12.36 -3.41
CA LEU A 82 4.68 -11.59 -4.57
C LEU A 82 3.49 -10.69 -4.24
N PRO A 83 2.46 -11.13 -3.48
CA PRO A 83 1.37 -10.24 -3.07
C PRO A 83 1.85 -9.02 -2.29
N GLN A 84 2.83 -9.17 -1.39
CA GLN A 84 3.40 -8.07 -0.61
C GLN A 84 4.20 -7.10 -1.48
N ILE A 85 4.96 -7.60 -2.45
CA ILE A 85 5.71 -6.77 -3.40
C ILE A 85 4.74 -5.99 -4.30
N LEU A 86 3.66 -6.62 -4.75
CA LEU A 86 2.64 -5.97 -5.58
C LEU A 86 1.85 -4.91 -4.80
N SER A 87 1.43 -5.22 -3.57
CA SER A 87 0.81 -4.26 -2.64
C SER A 87 1.76 -3.09 -2.38
N ALA A 88 3.04 -3.36 -2.12
CA ALA A 88 4.06 -2.32 -1.97
C ALA A 88 4.22 -1.43 -3.22
N ALA A 89 4.11 -2.02 -4.42
CA ALA A 89 4.18 -1.27 -5.67
C ALA A 89 2.94 -0.40 -5.88
N SER A 90 1.73 -0.92 -5.61
CA SER A 90 0.48 -0.16 -5.75
C SER A 90 0.35 0.93 -4.70
N GLU A 91 0.65 0.62 -3.43
CA GLU A 91 0.38 1.52 -2.31
C GLU A 91 1.51 2.50 -2.04
N ARG A 92 2.77 2.05 -2.20
CA ARG A 92 3.97 2.83 -1.80
C ARG A 92 4.84 3.26 -2.97
N GLY A 93 4.50 2.86 -4.20
CA GLY A 93 5.32 3.14 -5.37
C GLY A 93 6.63 2.36 -5.42
N LEU A 94 6.72 1.20 -4.75
CA LEU A 94 7.90 0.33 -4.86
C LEU A 94 8.16 0.00 -6.33
N ARG A 95 9.32 0.41 -6.86
CA ARG A 95 9.65 0.14 -8.26
C ARG A 95 10.06 -1.31 -8.44
N ILE A 96 9.35 -2.03 -9.30
CA ILE A 96 9.61 -3.43 -9.63
C ILE A 96 10.43 -3.49 -10.92
N PHE A 97 11.49 -4.29 -10.91
CA PHE A 97 12.35 -4.59 -12.05
C PHE A 97 12.25 -6.09 -12.39
N PRO A 98 11.31 -6.48 -13.28
CA PRO A 98 11.20 -7.86 -13.73
C PRO A 98 12.36 -8.22 -14.67
N VAL A 99 13.09 -9.30 -14.37
CA VAL A 99 14.17 -9.84 -15.20
C VAL A 99 13.81 -11.28 -15.57
N ILE A 100 13.65 -11.56 -16.86
CA ILE A 100 13.29 -12.91 -17.31
C ILE A 100 14.57 -13.73 -17.38
N VAL A 101 14.78 -14.63 -16.42
CA VAL A 101 16.03 -15.41 -16.30
C VAL A 101 15.97 -16.75 -17.02
N SER A 102 14.77 -17.29 -17.23
CA SER A 102 14.51 -18.49 -18.03
C SER A 102 13.15 -18.41 -18.73
N ALA A 103 12.96 -19.18 -19.79
CA ALA A 103 11.69 -19.28 -20.50
C ALA A 103 10.57 -19.74 -19.54
N CYS A 104 9.46 -19.01 -19.51
CA CYS A 104 8.38 -19.26 -18.56
C CYS A 104 7.00 -18.83 -19.10
N PHE A 105 5.95 -19.41 -18.53
CA PHE A 105 4.57 -19.10 -18.90
C PHE A 105 3.99 -17.98 -18.02
N LEU A 106 4.09 -16.73 -18.49
CA LEU A 106 3.62 -15.55 -17.76
C LEU A 106 2.15 -15.15 -18.03
N ARG A 107 1.41 -15.93 -18.83
CA ARG A 107 0.04 -15.57 -19.24
C ARG A 107 -0.87 -15.53 -18.00
N ASN A 108 -1.57 -14.40 -17.81
CA ASN A 108 -2.47 -14.13 -16.69
C ASN A 108 -1.78 -13.93 -15.33
N SER A 109 -0.46 -13.76 -15.29
CA SER A 109 0.23 -13.36 -14.05
C SER A 109 0.03 -11.85 -13.79
N PRO A 110 -0.13 -11.40 -12.54
CA PRO A 110 -0.16 -9.98 -12.19
C PRO A 110 1.12 -9.23 -12.61
N LEU A 111 2.21 -9.96 -12.87
CA LEU A 111 3.48 -9.43 -13.36
C LEU A 111 3.42 -8.89 -14.80
N THR A 112 2.41 -9.26 -15.60
CA THR A 112 2.28 -8.75 -16.98
C THR A 112 2.01 -7.24 -17.03
N LYS A 113 1.61 -6.63 -15.91
CA LYS A 113 1.44 -5.18 -15.77
C LYS A 113 2.77 -4.42 -15.74
N PHE A 114 3.90 -5.10 -15.54
CA PHE A 114 5.22 -4.48 -15.45
C PHE A 114 6.06 -4.79 -16.68
N GLN A 115 6.72 -3.78 -17.23
CA GLN A 115 7.64 -3.96 -18.36
C GLN A 115 8.93 -4.64 -17.86
N ALA A 116 9.18 -5.87 -18.33
CA ALA A 116 10.42 -6.58 -18.04
C ALA A 116 11.63 -5.93 -18.73
N LEU A 117 12.82 -6.07 -18.13
CA LEU A 117 14.07 -5.54 -18.68
C LEU A 117 14.49 -6.18 -20.00
N ASN A 118 14.12 -7.45 -20.19
CA ASN A 118 14.37 -8.24 -21.38
C ASN A 118 13.08 -8.94 -21.81
N PRO A 119 12.88 -9.15 -23.12
CA PRO A 119 11.65 -9.74 -23.62
C PRO A 119 11.55 -11.22 -23.24
N LEU A 120 10.33 -11.73 -23.11
CA LEU A 120 10.05 -13.16 -22.85
C LEU A 120 10.65 -14.09 -23.91
N SER A 121 10.82 -13.60 -25.14
CA SER A 121 11.45 -14.34 -26.24
C SER A 121 12.97 -14.44 -26.12
N SER A 122 13.58 -13.75 -25.17
CA SER A 122 15.04 -13.69 -24.98
C SER A 122 15.39 -13.66 -23.49
N PRO A 123 15.06 -14.74 -22.75
CA PRO A 123 15.46 -14.89 -21.35
C PRO A 123 16.98 -14.91 -21.20
N LEU A 124 17.50 -14.62 -20.00
CA LEU A 124 18.95 -14.56 -19.79
C LEU A 124 19.66 -15.88 -20.13
N ASP A 125 19.08 -17.03 -19.81
CA ASP A 125 19.67 -18.34 -20.09
C ASP A 125 19.82 -18.66 -21.60
N SER A 126 19.04 -18.02 -22.47
CA SER A 126 19.13 -18.19 -23.92
C SER A 126 20.14 -17.24 -24.58
N LEU A 127 20.73 -16.31 -23.82
CA LEU A 127 21.59 -15.25 -24.36
C LEU A 127 23.08 -15.56 -24.18
N GLU A 128 23.88 -15.06 -25.11
CA GLU A 128 25.34 -15.09 -24.99
C GLU A 128 25.82 -14.28 -23.77
N PRO A 129 26.95 -14.65 -23.12
CA PRO A 129 27.41 -13.98 -21.90
C PRO A 129 27.58 -12.47 -22.01
N ALA A 130 27.96 -11.96 -23.18
CA ALA A 130 28.11 -10.52 -23.42
C ALA A 130 26.76 -9.79 -23.36
N GLU A 131 25.69 -10.40 -23.89
CA GLU A 131 24.35 -9.81 -23.90
C GLU A 131 23.71 -9.89 -22.51
N GLN A 132 23.90 -11.02 -21.81
CA GLN A 132 23.54 -11.14 -20.39
C GLN A 132 24.17 -10.01 -19.57
N ASN A 133 25.46 -9.70 -19.80
CA ASN A 133 26.15 -8.63 -19.10
C ASN A 133 25.56 -7.25 -19.42
N ARG A 134 25.16 -6.98 -20.66
CA ARG A 134 24.51 -5.70 -21.03
C ARG A 134 23.19 -5.50 -20.28
N ILE A 135 22.37 -6.53 -20.20
CA ILE A 135 21.09 -6.47 -19.46
C ILE A 135 21.32 -6.22 -17.97
N LEU A 136 22.28 -6.93 -17.35
CA LEU A 136 22.60 -6.76 -15.94
C LEU A 136 23.28 -5.42 -15.62
N THR A 137 24.11 -4.89 -16.53
CA THR A 137 24.65 -3.52 -16.41
C THR A 137 23.53 -2.49 -16.48
N LYS A 138 22.62 -2.60 -17.45
CA LYS A 138 21.47 -1.70 -17.58
C LYS A 138 20.58 -1.72 -16.33
N LEU A 139 20.40 -2.89 -15.73
CA LEU A 139 19.70 -3.03 -14.45
C LEU A 139 20.42 -2.27 -13.33
N ALA A 140 21.73 -2.46 -13.20
CA ALA A 140 22.53 -1.76 -12.19
C ALA A 140 22.48 -0.24 -12.38
N GLU A 141 22.60 0.26 -13.62
CA GLU A 141 22.45 1.69 -13.96
C GLU A 141 21.05 2.20 -13.59
N SER A 142 20.00 1.44 -13.92
CA SER A 142 18.61 1.82 -13.59
C SER A 142 18.37 1.91 -12.07
N ILE A 143 19.03 1.03 -11.31
CA ILE A 143 19.00 1.05 -9.84
C ILE A 143 19.79 2.25 -9.33
N ASP A 144 21.00 2.46 -9.82
CA ASP A 144 21.86 3.57 -9.44
C ASP A 144 21.18 4.93 -9.68
N ASP A 145 20.61 5.14 -10.86
CA ASP A 145 19.81 6.33 -11.19
C ASP A 145 18.66 6.51 -10.21
N LEU A 146 17.91 5.44 -9.97
CA LEU A 146 16.81 5.44 -9.01
C LEU A 146 17.29 5.82 -7.60
N LEU A 147 18.47 5.37 -7.17
CA LEU A 147 19.00 5.62 -5.83
C LEU A 147 19.61 7.02 -5.67
N LYS A 148 20.23 7.54 -6.75
CA LYS A 148 20.84 8.88 -6.83
C LYS A 148 19.85 10.02 -6.94
N VAL A 149 18.61 9.73 -7.33
CA VAL A 149 17.53 10.71 -7.30
C VAL A 149 17.14 11.01 -5.84
N ALA A 150 17.92 11.87 -5.20
CA ALA A 150 17.48 12.65 -4.06
C ALA A 150 16.59 13.79 -4.58
N ALA A 151 15.57 14.15 -3.80
CA ALA A 151 14.80 15.36 -4.06
C ALA A 151 15.70 16.57 -3.81
N ALA A 152 16.42 17.02 -4.85
CA ALA A 152 17.51 18.00 -4.75
C ALA A 152 17.08 19.36 -4.18
N GLY A 153 15.78 19.67 -4.15
CA GLY A 153 15.21 20.88 -3.54
C GLY A 153 14.52 20.68 -2.19
N VAL A 154 14.56 19.48 -1.60
CA VAL A 154 13.82 19.16 -0.37
C VAL A 154 14.75 19.28 0.84
N THR A 155 14.70 20.43 1.52
CA THR A 155 15.38 20.68 2.81
C THR A 155 14.49 20.27 3.99
N ASP A 156 15.06 20.16 5.19
CA ASP A 156 14.29 19.90 6.42
C ASP A 156 13.24 20.99 6.69
N GLU A 157 13.58 22.26 6.43
CA GLU A 157 12.67 23.40 6.55
C GLU A 157 11.50 23.29 5.55
N TRP A 158 11.81 22.90 4.31
CA TRP A 158 10.79 22.65 3.30
C TRP A 158 9.88 21.49 3.71
N LEU A 159 10.44 20.40 4.24
CA LEU A 159 9.67 19.24 4.71
C LEU A 159 8.74 19.61 5.86
N GLU A 160 9.19 20.45 6.78
CA GLU A 160 8.35 20.89 7.89
C GLU A 160 7.15 21.71 7.39
N LYS A 161 7.38 22.62 6.44
CA LYS A 161 6.29 23.34 5.76
C LYS A 161 5.37 22.36 5.02
N PHE A 162 5.92 21.43 4.25
CA PHE A 162 5.14 20.45 3.48
C PHE A 162 4.25 19.58 4.39
N ARG A 163 4.80 19.03 5.48
CA ARG A 163 4.07 18.21 6.46
C ARG A 163 2.93 18.96 7.13
N SER A 164 3.07 20.27 7.31
CA SER A 164 2.04 21.09 7.97
C SER A 164 0.76 21.26 7.13
N GLN A 165 0.81 20.95 5.84
CA GLN A 165 -0.29 21.09 4.89
C GLN A 165 -1.24 19.88 4.85
N PHE A 166 -1.17 18.94 5.80
CA PHE A 166 -2.01 17.74 5.82
C PHE A 166 -3.06 17.80 6.92
N VAL A 167 -4.33 17.72 6.52
CA VAL A 167 -5.52 17.79 7.38
C VAL A 167 -5.85 16.39 7.92
N PRO A 168 -6.09 16.21 9.23
CA PRO A 168 -6.58 14.96 9.76
C PRO A 168 -8.02 14.69 9.31
N VAL A 169 -8.25 13.47 8.82
CA VAL A 169 -9.56 12.96 8.43
C VAL A 169 -9.86 11.80 9.37
N ASP A 170 -10.75 12.03 10.34
CA ASP A 170 -11.16 10.96 11.25
C ASP A 170 -12.01 9.94 10.48
N GLY A 171 -11.67 8.67 10.67
CA GLY A 171 -12.36 7.55 10.06
C GLY A 171 -13.79 7.38 10.57
N GLY A 172 -14.54 6.53 9.87
CA GLY A 172 -15.94 6.24 10.17
C GLY A 172 -16.60 5.44 9.05
N THR A 173 -17.83 5.03 9.32
CA THR A 173 -18.69 4.38 8.32
C THR A 173 -19.41 5.45 7.49
N ALA A 174 -19.46 5.27 6.17
CA ALA A 174 -20.19 6.16 5.27
C ALA A 174 -20.82 5.40 4.10
N ILE A 175 -21.93 5.93 3.58
CA ILE A 175 -22.47 5.52 2.29
C ILE A 175 -21.79 6.33 1.18
N LEU A 176 -21.04 5.64 0.33
CA LEU A 176 -20.35 6.20 -0.84
C LEU A 176 -21.03 5.74 -2.13
N GLY A 177 -20.73 6.43 -3.24
CA GLY A 177 -21.42 6.25 -4.51
C GLY A 177 -22.67 7.13 -4.66
N ASP A 178 -23.33 6.99 -5.80
CA ASP A 178 -24.55 7.74 -6.12
C ASP A 178 -25.34 6.94 -7.16
N ASN A 179 -26.52 6.44 -6.78
CA ASN A 179 -27.34 5.59 -7.66
C ASN A 179 -27.93 6.37 -8.85
N GLU A 180 -28.19 7.68 -8.71
CA GLU A 180 -28.70 8.50 -9.82
C GLU A 180 -27.61 8.76 -10.87
N LEU A 181 -26.37 8.94 -10.40
CA LEU A 181 -25.22 9.11 -11.26
C LEU A 181 -24.73 7.77 -11.80
N TYR A 182 -24.86 6.65 -11.09
CA TYR A 182 -24.47 5.32 -11.56
C TYR A 182 -25.12 4.96 -12.90
N ASP A 183 -26.41 5.24 -13.05
CA ASP A 183 -27.17 4.93 -14.27
C ASP A 183 -26.84 5.86 -15.46
N LYS A 184 -26.16 6.99 -15.22
CA LYS A 184 -25.98 8.07 -16.21
C LYS A 184 -24.52 8.42 -16.49
N LEU A 185 -23.64 8.20 -15.53
CA LEU A 185 -22.28 8.70 -15.41
C LEU A 185 -21.45 7.66 -14.66
N HIS A 186 -20.13 7.73 -14.75
CA HIS A 186 -19.24 6.65 -14.29
C HIS A 186 -19.16 6.47 -12.77
N ALA A 187 -20.11 6.91 -11.94
CA ALA A 187 -20.11 6.72 -10.48
C ALA A 187 -20.22 5.23 -10.07
N LEU A 188 -19.99 4.93 -8.79
CA LEU A 188 -20.31 3.63 -8.19
C LEU A 188 -21.76 3.61 -7.69
N GLN A 189 -22.36 2.42 -7.69
CA GLN A 189 -23.59 2.17 -6.95
C GLN A 189 -23.38 2.52 -5.47
N GLU A 190 -24.43 2.98 -4.79
CA GLU A 190 -24.34 3.25 -3.35
C GLU A 190 -23.93 2.00 -2.57
N HIS A 191 -22.94 2.13 -1.71
CA HIS A 191 -22.43 1.06 -0.86
C HIS A 191 -21.86 1.64 0.44
N GLU A 192 -21.95 0.86 1.52
CA GLU A 192 -21.37 1.22 2.80
C GLU A 192 -19.88 0.87 2.83
N VAL A 193 -19.06 1.79 3.34
CA VAL A 193 -17.62 1.62 3.49
C VAL A 193 -17.18 2.06 4.88
N GLU A 194 -16.33 1.28 5.52
CA GLU A 194 -15.60 1.68 6.72
C GLU A 194 -14.26 2.31 6.31
N ILE A 195 -14.04 3.56 6.70
CA ILE A 195 -12.82 4.33 6.38
C ILE A 195 -11.98 4.46 7.64
N GLU A 196 -10.71 4.06 7.59
CA GLU A 196 -9.76 4.31 8.68
C GLU A 196 -9.39 5.79 8.79
N SER A 197 -8.87 6.24 9.93
CA SER A 197 -8.35 7.61 10.05
C SER A 197 -7.06 7.79 9.26
N PHE A 198 -6.97 8.88 8.50
CA PHE A 198 -5.78 9.23 7.71
C PHE A 198 -5.57 10.75 7.73
N ARG A 199 -4.51 11.22 7.06
CA ARG A 199 -4.31 12.66 6.82
C ARG A 199 -4.26 12.90 5.33
N LEU A 200 -5.01 13.87 4.83
CA LEU A 200 -5.07 14.22 3.42
C LEU A 200 -4.47 15.60 3.20
N GLY A 201 -3.74 15.78 2.10
CA GLY A 201 -3.20 17.08 1.71
C GLY A 201 -4.34 18.10 1.61
N GLN A 202 -4.15 19.26 2.21
CA GLN A 202 -5.12 20.37 2.18
C GLN A 202 -5.40 20.83 0.75
N TYR A 203 -4.39 20.74 -0.10
CA TYR A 203 -4.40 21.08 -1.52
C TYR A 203 -3.88 19.90 -2.35
N ALA A 204 -4.16 19.93 -3.65
CA ALA A 204 -3.42 19.12 -4.60
C ALA A 204 -1.94 19.55 -4.67
N VAL A 205 -1.06 18.67 -5.13
CA VAL A 205 0.37 18.96 -5.25
C VAL A 205 0.59 20.14 -6.21
N THR A 206 1.30 21.15 -5.74
CA THR A 206 1.55 22.38 -6.49
C THR A 206 2.76 22.28 -7.40
N GLN A 207 2.89 23.21 -8.36
CA GLN A 207 4.04 23.32 -9.25
C GLN A 207 5.34 23.53 -8.46
N SER A 208 5.32 24.33 -7.39
CA SER A 208 6.53 24.55 -6.58
C SER A 208 6.95 23.28 -5.84
N GLU A 209 5.99 22.52 -5.31
CA GLU A 209 6.27 21.25 -4.64
C GLU A 209 6.79 20.20 -5.62
N TRP A 210 6.16 20.11 -6.80
CA TRP A 210 6.63 19.28 -7.89
C TRP A 210 8.06 19.63 -8.29
N ILE A 211 8.38 20.90 -8.53
CA ILE A 211 9.74 21.33 -8.91
C ILE A 211 10.74 20.97 -7.81
N ALA A 212 10.40 21.18 -6.52
CA ALA A 212 11.29 20.85 -5.41
C ALA A 212 11.64 19.36 -5.33
N VAL A 213 10.65 18.50 -5.56
CA VAL A 213 10.79 17.04 -5.46
C VAL A 213 11.34 16.41 -6.75
N MET A 214 10.82 16.84 -7.90
CA MET A 214 11.05 16.21 -9.20
C MET A 214 12.13 16.91 -10.03
N ASN A 215 12.40 18.19 -9.77
CA ASN A 215 13.27 19.04 -10.57
C ASN A 215 12.93 19.00 -12.07
N THR A 216 11.64 18.94 -12.39
CA THR A 216 11.10 18.94 -13.76
C THR A 216 9.84 19.80 -13.81
N GLN A 217 9.37 20.11 -15.02
CA GLN A 217 8.15 20.87 -15.25
C GLN A 217 7.39 20.27 -16.44
N PRO A 218 6.59 19.19 -16.25
CA PRO A 218 5.84 18.53 -17.32
C PRO A 218 4.92 19.47 -18.13
N TRP A 219 4.45 20.54 -17.50
CA TRP A 219 3.58 21.56 -18.08
C TRP A 219 4.31 22.65 -18.88
N LEU A 220 5.64 22.61 -18.98
CA LEU A 220 6.42 23.61 -19.71
C LEU A 220 6.03 23.61 -21.20
N ASN A 221 5.68 24.80 -21.72
CA ASN A 221 5.19 25.02 -23.10
C ASN A 221 3.88 24.30 -23.46
N ALA A 222 3.20 23.67 -22.49
CA ALA A 222 1.88 23.12 -22.73
C ALA A 222 0.84 24.25 -22.84
N LYS A 223 -0.26 23.97 -23.54
CA LYS A 223 -1.39 24.89 -23.65
C LYS A 223 -2.16 24.90 -22.32
N ASN A 224 -2.96 25.93 -22.09
CA ASN A 224 -3.89 25.96 -20.96
C ASN A 224 -3.21 25.86 -19.57
N VAL A 225 -2.02 26.45 -19.46
CA VAL A 225 -1.19 26.43 -18.24
C VAL A 225 -0.93 27.84 -17.75
N ARG A 226 -1.04 28.02 -16.44
CA ARG A 226 -0.53 29.17 -15.72
C ARG A 226 0.67 28.73 -14.87
N TYR A 227 1.68 29.60 -14.76
CA TYR A 227 2.86 29.33 -13.93
C TYR A 227 2.73 30.06 -12.59
N GLY A 228 3.08 29.39 -11.49
CA GLY A 228 3.08 29.98 -10.16
C GLY A 228 3.28 28.94 -9.06
N SER A 229 3.76 29.36 -7.88
CA SER A 229 4.11 28.44 -6.80
C SER A 229 2.93 27.64 -6.29
N GLU A 230 1.75 28.28 -6.23
CA GLU A 230 0.50 27.73 -5.71
C GLU A 230 -0.41 27.17 -6.81
N ILE A 231 0.03 27.13 -8.07
CA ILE A 231 -0.75 26.50 -9.15
C ILE A 231 -0.58 24.98 -9.04
N PRO A 232 -1.63 24.16 -9.21
CA PRO A 232 -1.50 22.71 -9.26
C PRO A 232 -0.51 22.23 -10.33
N ALA A 233 0.23 21.16 -10.02
CA ALA A 233 1.05 20.44 -10.98
C ALA A 233 0.15 19.57 -11.88
N ILE A 234 -0.07 20.02 -13.11
CA ILE A 234 -0.88 19.36 -14.15
C ILE A 234 0.00 18.79 -15.26
N TYR A 235 -0.58 18.03 -16.21
CA TYR A 235 0.17 17.25 -17.20
C TYR A 235 1.05 16.14 -16.59
N VAL A 236 0.64 15.64 -15.43
CA VAL A 236 1.26 14.50 -14.76
C VAL A 236 0.39 13.26 -14.96
N ASN A 237 0.99 12.16 -15.40
CA ASN A 237 0.30 10.88 -15.46
C ASN A 237 0.43 10.15 -14.12
N TRP A 238 -0.24 9.00 -13.99
CA TRP A 238 -0.24 8.23 -12.74
C TRP A 238 1.18 7.78 -12.35
N GLY A 239 1.98 7.33 -13.32
CA GLY A 239 3.37 6.95 -13.09
C GLY A 239 4.26 8.10 -12.61
N ASP A 240 4.06 9.31 -13.16
CA ASP A 240 4.75 10.53 -12.73
C ASP A 240 4.42 10.86 -11.26
N ALA A 241 3.15 10.69 -10.86
CA ALA A 241 2.71 10.89 -9.47
C ALA A 241 3.37 9.86 -8.52
N ILE A 242 3.49 8.60 -8.94
CA ILE A 242 4.22 7.56 -8.19
C ILE A 242 5.71 7.90 -8.08
N ASP A 243 6.33 8.42 -9.13
CA ASP A 243 7.73 8.85 -9.06
C ASP A 243 7.91 10.02 -8.08
N PHE A 244 6.97 10.98 -8.04
CA PHE A 244 6.94 12.04 -7.01
C PHE A 244 6.87 11.43 -5.61
N ILE A 245 5.89 10.55 -5.37
CA ILE A 245 5.67 9.87 -4.08
C ILE A 245 6.92 9.13 -3.64
N THR A 246 7.56 8.41 -4.57
CA THR A 246 8.79 7.68 -4.34
C THR A 246 9.90 8.63 -3.87
N ARG A 247 10.09 9.77 -4.53
CA ARG A 247 11.13 10.74 -4.17
C ARG A 247 10.86 11.42 -2.83
N ILE A 248 9.63 11.85 -2.55
CA ILE A 248 9.30 12.49 -1.26
C ILE A 248 9.38 11.50 -0.10
N ASN A 249 8.95 10.25 -0.29
CA ASN A 249 9.10 9.18 0.70
C ASN A 249 10.56 8.88 1.02
N ARG A 250 11.48 9.16 0.11
CA ARG A 250 12.92 9.02 0.35
C ARG A 250 13.49 10.20 1.13
N ALA A 251 12.96 11.39 0.92
CA ALA A 251 13.42 12.60 1.60
C ALA A 251 12.85 12.70 3.03
N ASP A 252 11.60 12.27 3.25
CA ASP A 252 10.94 12.38 4.56
C ASP A 252 11.12 11.13 5.41
N SER A 253 11.94 11.20 6.47
CA SER A 253 12.14 10.10 7.40
C SER A 253 10.99 9.89 8.39
N LYS A 254 10.11 10.89 8.60
CA LYS A 254 9.05 10.87 9.62
C LYS A 254 7.71 10.39 9.09
N PHE A 255 7.44 10.60 7.81
CA PHE A 255 6.16 10.26 7.19
C PHE A 255 6.31 9.45 5.91
N ARG A 256 5.26 8.70 5.57
CA ARG A 256 5.02 8.10 4.27
C ARG A 256 3.89 8.87 3.59
N TYR A 257 3.97 8.92 2.27
CA TYR A 257 3.00 9.54 1.39
C TYR A 257 2.55 8.50 0.36
N ARG A 258 1.29 8.60 -0.04
CA ARG A 258 0.68 7.78 -1.11
C ARG A 258 -0.46 8.53 -1.79
N LEU A 259 -0.95 7.99 -2.90
CA LEU A 259 -2.24 8.44 -3.44
C LEU A 259 -3.39 7.98 -2.51
N PRO A 260 -4.48 8.73 -2.43
CA PRO A 260 -5.69 8.25 -1.77
C PRO A 260 -6.32 7.10 -2.56
N THR A 261 -7.06 6.25 -1.87
CA THR A 261 -8.08 5.41 -2.50
C THR A 261 -9.25 6.25 -2.98
N GLU A 262 -10.02 5.74 -3.94
CA GLU A 262 -11.26 6.38 -4.41
C GLU A 262 -12.23 6.60 -3.25
N SER A 263 -12.32 5.64 -2.33
CA SER A 263 -13.19 5.73 -1.14
C SER A 263 -12.71 6.77 -0.13
N GLU A 264 -11.41 6.82 0.18
CA GLU A 264 -10.84 7.87 1.04
C GLU A 264 -11.05 9.27 0.44
N TRP A 265 -10.83 9.40 -0.87
CA TRP A 265 -11.01 10.66 -1.58
C TRP A 265 -12.47 11.11 -1.52
N GLU A 266 -13.42 10.23 -1.83
CA GLU A 266 -14.85 10.57 -1.84
C GLU A 266 -15.36 10.89 -0.43
N TYR A 267 -15.00 10.08 0.56
CA TYR A 267 -15.33 10.34 1.96
C TYR A 267 -14.84 11.72 2.40
N ALA A 268 -13.58 12.04 2.10
CA ALA A 268 -13.00 13.34 2.40
C ALA A 268 -13.69 14.48 1.63
N ALA A 269 -14.01 14.30 0.34
CA ALA A 269 -14.68 15.30 -0.48
C ALA A 269 -16.05 15.67 0.08
N ARG A 270 -16.84 14.67 0.54
CA ARG A 270 -18.16 14.85 1.16
C ARG A 270 -18.14 15.55 2.51
N GLY A 271 -16.96 15.68 3.14
CA GLY A 271 -16.79 16.28 4.48
C GLY A 271 -16.51 15.27 5.60
N GLY A 272 -16.34 13.98 5.27
CA GLY A 272 -15.97 12.91 6.19
C GLY A 272 -16.89 12.81 7.41
N CYS A 273 -16.32 12.61 8.60
CA CYS A 273 -17.06 12.46 9.85
C CYS A 273 -17.81 13.73 10.30
N LYS A 274 -17.64 14.87 9.60
CA LYS A 274 -18.34 16.13 9.91
C LYS A 274 -19.74 16.19 9.32
N VAL A 275 -20.09 15.24 8.45
CA VAL A 275 -21.45 15.08 7.91
C VAL A 275 -22.06 13.78 8.40
N ALA A 276 -23.38 13.63 8.26
CA ALA A 276 -24.08 12.39 8.62
C ALA A 276 -23.58 11.21 7.77
N ALA A 277 -23.41 10.04 8.39
CA ALA A 277 -22.89 8.83 7.73
C ALA A 277 -23.75 8.36 6.53
N ASP A 278 -25.04 8.68 6.54
CA ASP A 278 -26.02 8.38 5.50
C ASP A 278 -26.26 9.54 4.51
N SER A 279 -25.41 10.59 4.56
CA SER A 279 -25.51 11.74 3.68
C SER A 279 -25.28 11.37 2.22
N ARG A 280 -26.26 11.71 1.36
CA ARG A 280 -26.21 11.48 -0.09
C ARG A 280 -26.05 12.79 -0.88
N THR A 281 -25.45 13.81 -0.26
CA THR A 281 -25.24 15.09 -0.93
C THR A 281 -24.21 14.96 -2.06
N LYS A 282 -24.49 15.57 -3.22
CA LYS A 282 -23.61 15.53 -4.40
C LYS A 282 -22.33 16.32 -4.15
N PHE A 283 -22.40 17.37 -3.34
CA PHE A 283 -21.27 18.21 -2.93
C PHE A 283 -21.20 18.34 -1.42
N CYS A 284 -20.08 18.85 -0.90
CA CYS A 284 -19.92 19.15 0.53
C CYS A 284 -20.89 20.23 1.05
N PHE A 285 -21.46 21.04 0.16
CA PHE A 285 -22.41 22.12 0.47
C PHE A 285 -23.87 21.74 0.17
N GLY A 286 -24.16 20.47 -0.13
CA GLY A 286 -25.50 20.00 -0.51
C GLY A 286 -25.63 19.75 -2.02
N ASN A 287 -26.84 19.93 -2.57
CA ASN A 287 -27.19 19.56 -3.95
C ASN A 287 -27.45 20.77 -4.87
N ASP A 288 -27.36 21.99 -4.34
CA ASP A 288 -27.60 23.22 -5.12
C ASP A 288 -26.35 23.62 -5.90
N LEU A 289 -26.36 23.36 -7.22
CA LEU A 289 -25.26 23.66 -8.13
C LEU A 289 -24.85 25.15 -8.13
N ASN A 290 -25.73 26.08 -7.77
CA ASN A 290 -25.38 27.50 -7.72
C ASN A 290 -24.30 27.80 -6.66
N GLN A 291 -24.17 26.94 -5.65
CA GLN A 291 -23.14 27.09 -4.63
C GLN A 291 -21.77 26.61 -5.10
N LEU A 292 -21.67 25.83 -6.19
CA LEU A 292 -20.41 25.32 -6.72
C LEU A 292 -19.43 26.45 -7.05
N MET A 293 -19.92 27.61 -7.51
CA MET A 293 -19.06 28.75 -7.82
C MET A 293 -18.25 29.29 -6.64
N GLN A 294 -18.65 28.96 -5.41
CA GLN A 294 -17.96 29.35 -4.17
C GLN A 294 -17.00 28.27 -3.66
N HIS A 295 -17.00 27.07 -4.26
CA HIS A 295 -16.29 25.89 -3.76
C HIS A 295 -15.42 25.19 -4.82
N GLY A 296 -15.63 25.47 -6.11
CA GLY A 296 -14.96 24.78 -7.20
C GLY A 296 -14.75 25.64 -8.46
N TRP A 297 -13.63 25.39 -9.14
CA TRP A 297 -13.36 25.90 -10.48
C TRP A 297 -13.80 24.87 -11.52
N TYR A 298 -14.72 25.25 -12.39
CA TYR A 298 -15.32 24.39 -13.41
C TYR A 298 -15.60 25.23 -14.67
N ASP A 299 -16.08 24.60 -15.73
CA ASP A 299 -16.16 25.24 -17.05
C ASP A 299 -16.88 26.61 -17.05
N GLN A 300 -18.03 26.76 -16.37
CA GLN A 300 -18.82 28.01 -16.39
C GLN A 300 -18.18 29.18 -15.64
N ASN A 301 -17.29 28.94 -14.66
CA ASN A 301 -16.59 30.00 -13.93
C ASN A 301 -15.08 30.11 -14.28
N ALA A 302 -14.54 29.16 -15.06
CA ALA A 302 -13.17 29.15 -15.54
C ALA A 302 -13.08 29.11 -17.07
N SER A 303 -13.09 27.93 -17.70
CA SER A 303 -12.74 27.76 -19.12
C SER A 303 -13.65 28.54 -20.08
N LEU A 304 -14.97 28.50 -19.88
CA LEU A 304 -15.95 29.23 -20.69
C LEU A 304 -15.89 30.75 -20.49
N ARG A 305 -15.16 31.22 -19.48
CA ARG A 305 -14.84 32.65 -19.25
C ARG A 305 -13.46 33.06 -19.79
N GLY A 306 -12.78 32.16 -20.51
CA GLY A 306 -11.45 32.40 -21.07
C GLY A 306 -10.30 32.10 -20.12
N ASN A 307 -10.58 31.61 -18.90
CA ASN A 307 -9.56 31.14 -17.96
C ASN A 307 -9.33 29.65 -18.14
N ASN A 308 -8.77 29.28 -19.30
CA ASN A 308 -8.47 27.89 -19.63
C ASN A 308 -7.19 27.42 -18.93
N TYR A 309 -7.14 27.43 -17.60
CA TYR A 309 -5.99 26.93 -16.83
C TYR A 309 -6.38 26.58 -15.40
N ALA A 310 -5.59 25.73 -14.75
CA ALA A 310 -5.73 25.46 -13.32
C ALA A 310 -5.47 26.74 -12.51
N HIS A 311 -6.33 26.98 -11.51
CA HIS A 311 -6.26 28.13 -10.62
C HIS A 311 -5.39 27.83 -9.41
N ALA A 312 -4.89 28.89 -8.75
CA ALA A 312 -4.10 28.69 -7.53
C ALA A 312 -4.95 27.97 -6.48
N VAL A 313 -4.32 27.03 -5.77
CA VAL A 313 -5.00 26.24 -4.74
C VAL A 313 -5.54 27.13 -3.62
N GLY A 314 -6.64 26.71 -3.01
CA GLY A 314 -7.17 27.38 -1.83
C GLY A 314 -7.84 28.73 -2.05
N GLN A 315 -8.20 29.07 -3.30
CA GLN A 315 -8.84 30.36 -3.62
C GLN A 315 -10.35 30.40 -3.35
N LEU A 316 -11.00 29.24 -3.25
CA LEU A 316 -12.42 29.09 -3.00
C LEU A 316 -12.67 28.46 -1.61
N SER A 317 -13.92 28.32 -1.21
CA SER A 317 -14.28 27.84 0.13
C SER A 317 -13.94 26.36 0.32
N PRO A 318 -13.31 25.97 1.44
CA PRO A 318 -13.05 24.57 1.73
C PRO A 318 -14.33 23.83 2.12
N ASN A 319 -14.27 22.50 2.18
CA ASN A 319 -15.30 21.70 2.82
C ASN A 319 -15.18 21.70 4.36
N GLN A 320 -16.03 20.93 5.05
CA GLN A 320 -16.12 20.88 6.52
C GLN A 320 -14.83 20.39 7.21
N LEU A 321 -13.95 19.71 6.48
CA LEU A 321 -12.65 19.26 6.99
C LEU A 321 -11.56 20.34 6.81
N GLY A 322 -11.80 21.38 6.02
CA GLY A 322 -10.77 22.35 5.65
C GLY A 322 -9.97 21.95 4.40
N LEU A 323 -10.48 20.99 3.61
CA LEU A 323 -9.90 20.59 2.32
C LEU A 323 -10.43 21.49 1.21
N TYR A 324 -9.53 21.95 0.35
CA TYR A 324 -9.84 22.86 -0.75
C TYR A 324 -9.84 22.14 -2.08
N ASP A 325 -10.55 22.74 -3.06
CA ASP A 325 -10.55 22.31 -4.45
C ASP A 325 -11.02 20.86 -4.67
N MET A 326 -11.84 20.32 -3.75
CA MET A 326 -12.39 18.95 -3.87
C MET A 326 -13.50 18.83 -4.93
N HIS A 327 -14.03 19.95 -5.43
CA HIS A 327 -15.13 20.01 -6.40
C HIS A 327 -14.74 20.83 -7.64
N GLY A 328 -13.54 20.63 -8.16
CA GLY A 328 -13.08 21.22 -9.41
C GLY A 328 -11.60 21.53 -9.40
N ASN A 329 -11.19 22.53 -10.18
CA ASN A 329 -9.81 22.90 -10.45
C ASN A 329 -9.08 21.82 -11.26
N ILE A 330 -8.75 20.66 -10.69
CA ILE A 330 -8.06 19.59 -11.39
C ILE A 330 -8.59 18.21 -11.01
N TRP A 331 -8.53 17.28 -11.97
CA TRP A 331 -8.74 15.87 -11.72
C TRP A 331 -7.58 15.31 -10.89
N GLU A 332 -7.90 14.54 -9.86
CA GLU A 332 -6.90 13.98 -8.93
C GLU A 332 -6.80 12.47 -9.08
N TRP A 333 -5.60 11.96 -9.40
CA TRP A 333 -5.33 10.53 -9.47
C TRP A 333 -5.55 9.83 -8.11
N THR A 334 -6.13 8.63 -8.16
CA THR A 334 -6.28 7.71 -7.04
C THR A 334 -5.49 6.41 -7.29
N VAL A 335 -5.34 5.56 -6.28
CA VAL A 335 -4.60 4.29 -6.42
C VAL A 335 -5.40 3.20 -7.15
N ASP A 336 -6.73 3.28 -7.15
CA ASP A 336 -7.64 2.22 -7.60
C ASP A 336 -7.47 1.86 -9.09
N ASP A 337 -7.53 0.54 -9.37
CA ASP A 337 -7.35 -0.07 -10.70
C ASP A 337 -8.67 -0.65 -11.20
N PHE A 338 -9.02 -0.34 -12.44
CA PHE A 338 -10.19 -0.85 -13.16
C PHE A 338 -9.70 -1.44 -14.48
N ASP A 339 -9.27 -2.71 -14.44
CA ASP A 339 -8.76 -3.44 -15.59
C ASP A 339 -7.59 -2.74 -16.33
N GLY A 340 -6.64 -2.22 -15.55
CA GLY A 340 -5.48 -1.50 -16.07
C GLY A 340 -5.72 -0.01 -16.33
N LEU A 341 -6.91 0.51 -16.02
CA LEU A 341 -7.21 1.94 -15.97
C LEU A 341 -7.19 2.43 -14.53
N ARG A 342 -6.77 3.68 -14.31
CA ARG A 342 -6.71 4.32 -12.99
C ARG A 342 -7.80 5.37 -12.84
N SER A 343 -8.41 5.46 -11.66
CA SER A 343 -9.47 6.44 -11.39
C SER A 343 -8.91 7.84 -11.11
N LEU A 344 -9.61 8.86 -11.60
CA LEU A 344 -9.47 10.25 -11.21
C LEU A 344 -10.80 10.81 -10.69
N ARG A 345 -10.71 11.73 -9.73
CA ARG A 345 -11.84 12.31 -9.00
C ARG A 345 -11.82 13.84 -9.02
N GLY A 346 -12.96 14.45 -8.67
CA GLY A 346 -13.07 15.87 -8.32
C GLY A 346 -13.44 16.86 -9.42
N GLY A 347 -13.31 16.48 -10.70
CA GLY A 347 -13.59 17.39 -11.81
C GLY A 347 -12.43 18.34 -12.11
N GLY A 348 -12.50 19.07 -13.22
CA GLY A 348 -11.45 20.02 -13.62
C GLY A 348 -12.02 21.38 -14.02
N PHE A 349 -11.16 22.39 -14.06
CA PHE A 349 -11.50 23.77 -14.49
C PHE A 349 -12.12 23.84 -15.90
N ASN A 350 -11.93 22.79 -16.70
CA ASN A 350 -12.41 22.66 -18.08
C ASN A 350 -13.57 21.66 -18.21
N PHE A 351 -14.21 21.26 -17.11
CA PHE A 351 -15.24 20.24 -17.09
C PHE A 351 -16.55 20.75 -16.47
N THR A 352 -17.66 20.06 -16.74
CA THR A 352 -18.99 20.49 -16.30
C THR A 352 -19.15 20.42 -14.78
N ALA A 353 -20.14 21.14 -14.26
CA ALA A 353 -20.48 21.16 -12.84
C ALA A 353 -20.83 19.76 -12.29
N GLU A 354 -21.49 18.91 -13.09
CA GLU A 354 -21.82 17.54 -12.70
C GLU A 354 -20.58 16.68 -12.51
N GLY A 355 -19.52 16.90 -13.30
CA GLY A 355 -18.26 16.17 -13.15
C GLY A 355 -17.47 16.52 -11.89
N ALA A 356 -17.85 17.60 -11.18
CA ALA A 356 -17.30 17.98 -9.89
C ALA A 356 -18.04 17.37 -8.69
N CYS A 357 -19.07 16.54 -8.93
CA CYS A 357 -19.77 15.83 -7.85
C CYS A 357 -18.81 14.89 -7.12
N SER A 358 -19.01 14.76 -5.80
CA SER A 358 -18.15 13.95 -4.91
C SER A 358 -18.03 12.50 -5.37
N ALA A 359 -19.11 11.93 -5.93
CA ALA A 359 -19.21 10.55 -6.40
C ALA A 359 -18.71 10.32 -7.84
N PHE A 360 -18.43 11.38 -8.59
CA PHE A 360 -18.07 11.29 -10.00
C PHE A 360 -16.62 10.84 -10.17
N ARG A 361 -16.39 9.87 -11.05
CA ARG A 361 -15.05 9.48 -11.51
C ARG A 361 -14.93 9.53 -13.02
N VAL A 362 -13.69 9.62 -13.46
CA VAL A 362 -13.25 9.16 -14.77
C VAL A 362 -12.18 8.11 -14.57
N VAL A 363 -12.02 7.20 -15.54
CA VAL A 363 -10.90 6.25 -15.57
C VAL A 363 -10.06 6.50 -16.81
N GLN A 364 -8.74 6.46 -16.66
CA GLN A 364 -7.81 6.70 -17.76
C GLN A 364 -6.66 5.70 -17.70
N LYS A 365 -5.97 5.53 -18.83
CA LYS A 365 -4.74 4.73 -18.84
C LYS A 365 -3.68 5.43 -17.98
N PRO A 366 -2.87 4.70 -17.21
CA PRO A 366 -1.88 5.29 -16.30
C PRO A 366 -0.82 6.12 -17.01
N GLU A 367 -0.57 5.91 -18.31
CA GLU A 367 0.32 6.70 -19.15
C GLU A 367 -0.28 8.01 -19.67
N THR A 368 -1.60 8.20 -19.55
CA THR A 368 -2.30 9.38 -20.08
C THR A 368 -1.91 10.64 -19.30
N LYS A 369 -1.49 11.68 -20.03
CA LYS A 369 -1.30 13.04 -19.51
C LYS A 369 -2.44 13.91 -20.03
N SER A 370 -3.06 14.70 -19.16
CA SER A 370 -4.10 15.65 -19.56
C SER A 370 -3.87 17.03 -18.93
N GLU A 371 -4.49 18.05 -19.53
CA GLU A 371 -4.34 19.45 -19.14
C GLU A 371 -4.94 19.80 -17.78
N ALA A 372 -5.69 18.88 -17.18
CA ALA A 372 -6.27 19.06 -15.86
C ALA A 372 -6.00 17.86 -14.94
N ALA A 373 -5.11 16.92 -15.30
CA ALA A 373 -4.76 15.80 -14.42
C ALA A 373 -3.58 16.16 -13.51
N GLY A 374 -3.82 16.10 -12.21
CA GLY A 374 -2.86 16.21 -11.12
C GLY A 374 -3.15 15.16 -10.04
N PHE A 375 -2.73 15.42 -8.80
CA PHE A 375 -2.98 14.51 -7.68
C PHE A 375 -2.84 15.20 -6.33
N ARG A 376 -3.38 14.54 -5.32
CA ARG A 376 -3.29 14.88 -3.90
C ARG A 376 -2.70 13.70 -3.14
N LEU A 377 -2.15 13.97 -1.97
CA LEU A 377 -1.45 12.96 -1.18
C LEU A 377 -2.18 12.66 0.13
N VAL A 378 -2.13 11.39 0.52
CA VAL A 378 -2.31 10.95 1.90
C VAL A 378 -0.96 10.96 2.61
N GLN A 379 -0.93 11.31 3.90
CA GLN A 379 0.24 11.27 4.76
C GLN A 379 0.02 10.34 5.96
N GLU A 380 0.97 9.45 6.20
CA GLU A 380 0.95 8.46 7.26
C GLU A 380 2.24 8.55 8.09
N PRO A 381 2.18 8.48 9.43
CA PRO A 381 3.39 8.47 10.25
C PRO A 381 4.23 7.21 10.00
N ARG A 382 5.54 7.36 9.82
CA ARG A 382 6.49 6.24 9.87
C ARG A 382 6.63 5.82 11.33
N SER A 383 6.00 4.72 11.71
CA SER A 383 6.00 4.26 13.09
C SER A 383 7.40 3.75 13.53
N GLU A 384 8.18 4.56 14.26
CA GLU A 384 9.33 4.04 15.04
C GLU A 384 8.87 3.00 16.08
N GLN A 385 7.63 3.12 16.55
CA GLN A 385 7.05 2.33 17.62
C GLN A 385 6.73 0.89 17.20
N PHE A 386 6.32 0.67 15.94
CA PHE A 386 6.01 -0.68 15.44
C PHE A 386 7.31 -1.48 15.24
N SER A 387 8.32 -0.87 14.62
CA SER A 387 9.64 -1.47 14.45
C SER A 387 10.38 -1.71 15.78
N ARG A 388 10.19 -0.85 16.81
CA ARG A 388 10.73 -1.09 18.16
C ARG A 388 9.96 -2.18 18.92
N LYS A 389 8.62 -2.22 18.83
CA LYS A 389 7.80 -3.27 19.48
C LYS A 389 8.04 -4.65 18.87
N LEU A 390 8.18 -4.75 17.54
CA LEU A 390 8.56 -5.99 16.87
C LEU A 390 9.97 -6.48 17.27
N ARG A 391 10.95 -5.55 17.36
CA ARG A 391 12.30 -5.90 17.82
C ARG A 391 12.34 -6.30 19.30
N ALA A 392 11.56 -5.66 20.16
CA ALA A 392 11.44 -6.00 21.57
C ALA A 392 10.80 -7.38 21.76
N ALA A 393 9.69 -7.65 21.08
CA ALA A 393 9.00 -8.94 21.12
C ALA A 393 9.88 -10.10 20.61
N SER A 394 10.60 -9.91 19.49
CA SER A 394 11.58 -10.90 18.99
C SER A 394 12.76 -11.12 19.95
N SER A 395 13.13 -10.12 20.75
CA SER A 395 14.25 -10.23 21.70
C SER A 395 13.89 -10.93 23.02
N GLU A 396 12.60 -10.94 23.39
CA GLU A 396 12.11 -11.64 24.59
C GLU A 396 11.90 -13.14 24.31
N ILE A 397 11.40 -13.49 23.12
CA ILE A 397 11.21 -14.89 22.68
C ILE A 397 12.55 -15.65 22.59
N THR A 398 13.64 -14.95 22.30
CA THR A 398 14.98 -15.54 22.11
C THR A 398 15.76 -15.76 23.41
N LYS A 399 15.26 -15.30 24.57
CA LYS A 399 16.02 -15.37 25.84
C LYS A 399 15.71 -16.57 26.75
N ASP A 400 14.61 -17.30 26.56
CA ASP A 400 14.32 -18.49 27.37
C ASP A 400 13.46 -19.55 26.64
N PRO A 401 14.07 -20.54 25.97
CA PRO A 401 13.36 -21.56 25.20
C PRO A 401 12.68 -22.65 26.06
N LYS A 402 12.71 -22.55 27.41
CA LYS A 402 12.18 -23.57 28.32
C LYS A 402 10.97 -23.14 29.17
N ARG A 403 10.45 -21.92 29.01
CA ARG A 403 9.11 -21.60 29.53
C ARG A 403 8.04 -22.15 28.59
N THR A 404 7.75 -23.43 28.77
CA THR A 404 6.68 -24.15 28.09
C THR A 404 5.33 -23.58 28.53
N ALA A 405 4.57 -23.04 27.56
CA ALA A 405 3.11 -22.97 27.52
C ALA A 405 2.37 -22.49 28.78
N VAL A 406 2.75 -21.33 29.30
CA VAL A 406 1.76 -20.38 29.85
C VAL A 406 1.98 -19.12 29.05
N ALA A 407 1.30 -19.04 27.90
CA ALA A 407 1.21 -17.77 27.19
C ALA A 407 0.33 -16.87 28.05
N GLU A 408 0.93 -16.10 28.95
CA GLU A 408 0.42 -14.77 29.23
C GLU A 408 0.46 -14.05 27.88
N THR A 409 -0.68 -14.04 27.19
CA THR A 409 -0.85 -13.30 25.95
C THR A 409 -0.69 -11.82 26.28
N THR A 410 0.53 -11.32 26.14
CA THR A 410 0.82 -9.89 26.23
C THR A 410 0.16 -9.19 25.03
N ASN A 411 -1.03 -8.64 25.27
CA ASN A 411 -1.70 -7.56 24.53
C ASN A 411 -1.39 -7.48 23.02
N ILE A 412 -2.14 -8.26 22.23
CA ILE A 412 -2.31 -8.00 20.81
C ILE A 412 -3.64 -7.25 20.66
N SER A 413 -3.58 -5.93 20.48
CA SER A 413 -4.76 -5.16 20.10
C SER A 413 -4.98 -5.29 18.59
N SER A 414 -5.84 -6.21 18.16
CA SER A 414 -6.51 -6.10 16.87
C SER A 414 -7.80 -5.32 17.08
N ARG A 415 -7.88 -4.10 16.54
CA ARG A 415 -9.11 -3.31 16.50
C ARG A 415 -10.00 -3.88 15.40
N LEU A 416 -11.21 -4.33 15.77
CA LEU A 416 -12.37 -4.35 14.90
C LEU A 416 -13.48 -3.53 15.57
N SER A 417 -14.33 -2.98 14.72
CA SER A 417 -15.22 -1.85 14.88
C SER A 417 -16.39 -2.03 15.85
N THR A 418 -16.67 -0.97 16.63
CA THR A 418 -17.93 -0.22 16.78
C THR A 418 -18.04 0.47 18.17
N SER A 419 -18.84 1.53 18.16
CA SER A 419 -19.19 2.54 19.18
C SER A 419 -18.90 2.32 20.67
N GLN A 420 -18.35 3.38 21.29
CA GLN A 420 -18.59 3.88 22.65
C GLN A 420 -19.08 2.88 23.72
N GLU A 421 -18.16 2.26 24.46
CA GLU A 421 -18.04 2.30 25.92
C GLU A 421 -16.94 1.34 26.42
N ALA A 422 -16.18 1.78 27.43
CA ALA A 422 -15.25 1.03 28.29
C ALA A 422 -14.12 0.17 27.66
N HIS A 423 -12.87 0.58 27.95
CA HIS A 423 -11.74 -0.36 28.03
C HIS A 423 -12.05 -1.44 29.08
N LYS A 424 -12.38 -2.67 28.67
CA LYS A 424 -12.36 -3.85 29.55
C LYS A 424 -11.29 -4.83 29.06
N VAL A 425 -10.41 -5.19 30.00
CA VAL A 425 -9.38 -6.21 29.85
C VAL A 425 -10.07 -7.58 29.84
N LEU A 426 -9.95 -8.35 28.75
CA LEU A 426 -10.40 -9.74 28.71
C LEU A 426 -9.35 -10.62 29.41
N SER A 427 -9.67 -11.15 30.59
CA SER A 427 -8.92 -12.23 31.24
C SER A 427 -9.84 -13.45 31.35
N GLY A 428 -9.49 -14.56 30.68
CA GLY A 428 -10.22 -15.83 30.80
C GLY A 428 -9.28 -17.02 30.79
N GLN A 429 -9.56 -18.02 31.63
CA GLN A 429 -8.85 -19.30 31.63
C GLN A 429 -9.59 -20.28 30.72
N TRP A 430 -8.94 -20.74 29.64
CA TRP A 430 -9.49 -21.76 28.75
C TRP A 430 -8.96 -23.14 29.15
N LYS A 431 -9.85 -24.10 29.40
CA LYS A 431 -9.51 -25.50 29.64
C LYS A 431 -10.13 -26.37 28.55
N GLY A 432 -9.31 -27.08 27.80
CA GLY A 432 -9.73 -28.14 26.88
C GLY A 432 -8.99 -29.44 27.21
N GLU A 433 -9.68 -30.58 27.14
CA GLU A 433 -9.06 -31.90 27.19
C GLU A 433 -8.71 -32.37 25.77
N TYR A 434 -7.49 -32.85 25.58
CA TYR A 434 -7.03 -33.39 24.30
C TYR A 434 -6.76 -34.89 24.41
N SER A 435 -7.35 -35.68 23.51
CA SER A 435 -7.05 -37.11 23.37
C SER A 435 -6.51 -37.40 21.97
N GLY A 436 -5.41 -38.17 21.86
CA GLY A 436 -4.85 -38.60 20.57
C GLY A 436 -3.32 -38.54 20.44
N PHE A 437 -2.63 -37.88 21.36
CA PHE A 437 -1.16 -37.78 21.33
C PHE A 437 -0.49 -39.04 21.89
N ARG A 438 0.44 -39.62 21.13
CA ARG A 438 1.27 -40.74 21.62
C ARG A 438 2.45 -40.19 22.42
N LYS A 439 2.71 -40.80 23.57
CA LYS A 439 3.82 -40.42 24.45
C LYS A 439 5.15 -40.64 23.71
N GLY A 440 5.88 -39.54 23.44
CA GLY A 440 7.20 -39.56 22.81
C GLY A 440 7.29 -38.90 21.43
N ASP A 441 6.15 -38.59 20.81
CA ASP A 441 6.11 -37.94 19.49
C ASP A 441 6.13 -36.41 19.63
N SER A 442 6.75 -35.74 18.66
CA SER A 442 6.76 -34.27 18.54
C SER A 442 5.68 -33.82 17.54
N TYR A 443 4.79 -32.94 17.99
CA TYR A 443 3.69 -32.39 17.20
C TYR A 443 3.86 -30.89 17.04
N LEU A 444 3.57 -30.37 15.85
CA LEU A 444 3.36 -28.92 15.65
C LEU A 444 1.89 -28.65 15.87
N LEU A 445 1.58 -27.83 16.88
CA LEU A 445 0.23 -27.40 17.18
C LEU A 445 0.06 -25.97 16.65
N ASN A 446 -0.78 -25.81 15.64
CA ASN A 446 -1.25 -24.50 15.20
C ASN A 446 -2.53 -24.17 15.95
N MET A 447 -2.61 -22.95 16.46
CA MET A 447 -3.74 -22.47 17.24
C MET A 447 -4.31 -21.25 16.52
N GLU A 448 -5.57 -21.35 16.11
CA GLU A 448 -6.28 -20.29 15.38
C GLU A 448 -7.55 -19.94 16.16
N LEU A 449 -7.68 -18.67 16.56
CA LEU A 449 -8.90 -18.17 17.21
C LEU A 449 -9.83 -17.64 16.13
N ARG A 450 -10.97 -18.29 15.94
CA ARG A 450 -11.99 -17.87 14.99
C ARG A 450 -13.18 -17.31 15.76
N ILE A 451 -13.39 -16.00 15.70
CA ILE A 451 -14.52 -15.33 16.36
C ILE A 451 -15.74 -15.45 15.44
N ASN A 452 -16.78 -16.10 15.93
CA ASN A 452 -17.98 -16.41 15.14
C ASN A 452 -19.07 -15.34 15.32
N GLN A 453 -19.21 -14.79 16.53
CA GLN A 453 -20.20 -13.76 16.84
C GLN A 453 -19.84 -12.99 18.12
N ALA A 454 -20.08 -11.68 18.14
CA ALA A 454 -20.00 -10.84 19.34
C ALA A 454 -21.33 -10.08 19.49
N VAL A 455 -22.07 -10.38 20.56
CA VAL A 455 -23.35 -9.73 20.90
C VAL A 455 -23.40 -9.59 22.42
N ASP A 456 -23.67 -8.38 22.93
CA ASP A 456 -23.88 -8.03 24.34
C ASP A 456 -22.98 -8.75 25.35
N ASP A 457 -21.80 -8.17 25.63
CA ASP A 457 -20.81 -8.63 26.63
C ASP A 457 -20.36 -10.11 26.53
N GLN A 458 -20.79 -10.85 25.50
CA GLN A 458 -20.37 -12.21 25.21
C GLN A 458 -19.72 -12.32 23.82
N ILE A 459 -18.52 -12.89 23.79
CA ILE A 459 -17.80 -13.24 22.57
C ILE A 459 -17.88 -14.75 22.43
N SER A 460 -18.50 -15.22 21.35
CA SER A 460 -18.46 -16.62 20.96
C SER A 460 -17.41 -16.81 19.87
N GLY A 461 -16.52 -17.76 20.08
CA GLY A 461 -15.46 -18.10 19.14
C GLY A 461 -14.98 -19.52 19.37
N GLU A 462 -14.43 -20.10 18.32
CA GLU A 462 -13.82 -21.43 18.38
C GLU A 462 -12.30 -21.27 18.38
N LEU A 463 -11.65 -21.96 19.32
CA LEU A 463 -10.21 -22.20 19.23
C LEU A 463 -10.00 -23.47 18.41
N ILE A 464 -9.48 -23.30 17.20
CA ILE A 464 -9.17 -24.39 16.30
C ILE A 464 -7.71 -24.79 16.53
N PHE A 465 -7.52 -26.03 16.94
CA PHE A 465 -6.21 -26.64 17.04
C PHE A 465 -5.99 -27.55 15.84
N SER A 466 -5.03 -27.22 14.97
CA SER A 466 -4.58 -28.14 13.93
C SER A 466 -3.20 -28.68 14.30
N GLY A 467 -3.11 -30.00 14.44
CA GLY A 467 -1.86 -30.70 14.69
C GLY A 467 -1.36 -31.36 13.42
N SER A 468 -0.10 -31.14 13.04
CA SER A 468 0.59 -32.02 12.09
C SER A 468 1.68 -32.81 12.80
N GLN A 469 1.72 -34.12 12.56
CA GLN A 469 2.78 -34.97 13.06
C GLN A 469 4.04 -34.65 12.25
N ASN A 470 5.14 -34.37 12.93
CA ASN A 470 6.39 -33.97 12.27
C ASN A 470 6.93 -35.18 11.48
N SER A 471 6.69 -35.25 10.17
CA SER A 471 6.94 -36.44 9.34
C SER A 471 8.41 -36.71 9.01
N ASN A 472 9.36 -36.20 9.79
CA ASN A 472 10.80 -36.39 9.57
C ASN A 472 11.40 -37.59 10.32
N LEU A 473 10.58 -38.59 10.67
CA LEU A 473 11.05 -39.88 11.19
C LEU A 473 10.72 -41.00 10.18
N THR A 474 11.76 -41.50 9.52
CA THR A 474 11.68 -42.66 8.63
C THR A 474 11.40 -43.91 9.47
N VAL A 475 10.20 -44.48 9.35
CA VAL A 475 9.89 -45.83 9.84
C VAL A 475 9.61 -46.73 8.65
N THR A 476 10.40 -47.79 8.53
CA THR A 476 10.23 -48.85 7.54
C THR A 476 9.05 -49.74 7.93
N GLY A 477 8.03 -49.80 7.08
CA GLY A 477 6.98 -50.82 7.09
C GLY A 477 5.59 -50.34 7.55
N GLY A 478 4.60 -50.52 6.65
CA GLY A 478 3.19 -50.70 7.00
C GLY A 478 2.29 -49.45 6.97
N GLN A 479 1.47 -49.37 5.91
CA GLN A 479 0.18 -48.67 5.75
C GLN A 479 0.03 -47.21 6.22
N SER A 480 -0.27 -46.34 5.23
CA SER A 480 -0.73 -44.96 5.39
C SER A 480 -2.04 -44.85 6.18
N PRO A 481 -2.20 -43.84 7.06
CA PRO A 481 -3.50 -43.28 7.39
C PRO A 481 -3.68 -41.89 6.75
N GLY A 482 -4.90 -41.63 6.25
CA GLY A 482 -5.32 -40.34 5.67
C GLY A 482 -5.59 -39.26 6.74
N PRO A 483 -6.04 -38.07 6.32
CA PRO A 483 -6.20 -36.93 7.22
C PRO A 483 -7.52 -37.02 7.99
N ASP A 484 -7.44 -37.19 9.31
CA ASP A 484 -8.58 -37.01 10.22
C ASP A 484 -8.64 -35.55 10.69
N VAL A 485 -9.79 -34.91 10.47
CA VAL A 485 -10.14 -33.57 10.99
C VAL A 485 -10.80 -33.76 12.36
N PHE A 486 -10.26 -33.14 13.41
CA PHE A 486 -10.85 -33.14 14.74
C PHE A 486 -11.54 -31.80 15.02
N ALA A 487 -12.80 -31.84 15.48
CA ALA A 487 -13.57 -30.66 15.91
C ALA A 487 -13.83 -30.73 17.43
N ALA A 488 -13.82 -29.57 18.10
CA ALA A 488 -14.22 -29.43 19.50
C ALA A 488 -15.04 -28.14 19.69
N SER A 489 -16.13 -28.21 20.47
CA SER A 489 -16.91 -27.04 20.91
C SER A 489 -16.73 -26.83 22.42
N ALA A 490 -16.85 -25.59 22.90
CA ALA A 490 -16.84 -25.28 24.33
C ALA A 490 -17.92 -24.22 24.67
N ASP A 491 -18.69 -24.48 25.73
CA ASP A 491 -19.61 -23.53 26.37
C ASP A 491 -18.88 -22.76 27.50
N LEU A 492 -19.21 -21.48 27.66
CA LEU A 492 -18.69 -20.60 28.72
C LEU A 492 -19.61 -20.65 29.95
N ASP A 493 -19.06 -21.01 31.11
CA ASP A 493 -19.77 -21.00 32.39
C ASP A 493 -19.42 -19.74 33.21
N GLU A 494 -20.46 -19.09 33.76
CA GLU A 494 -20.36 -17.92 34.65
C GLU A 494 -19.65 -18.25 35.98
N LYS A 495 -18.73 -17.36 36.42
CA LYS A 495 -18.75 -16.66 37.75
C LYS A 495 -17.37 -16.26 38.29
N SER A 496 -17.32 -14.99 38.77
CA SER A 496 -16.64 -14.50 40.00
C SER A 496 -15.09 -14.41 39.97
N ASN A 497 -14.39 -13.41 40.52
CA ASN A 497 -14.68 -12.37 41.51
C ASN A 497 -13.67 -11.21 41.40
N LEU A 498 -14.07 -10.05 41.94
CA LEU A 498 -13.29 -8.81 42.15
C LEU A 498 -11.96 -8.98 42.90
N LEU A 499 -10.93 -8.24 42.45
CA LEU A 499 -10.24 -7.19 43.21
C LEU A 499 -9.44 -6.26 42.27
#